data_AF-A0A645I4R6-F1
#
_entry.id   AF-A0A645I4R6-F1
#
_cell.length_a   1.000
_cell.length_b   1.000
_cell.length_c   1.000
_cell.angle_alpha   90.00
_cell.angle_beta   90.00
_cell.angle_gamma   90.00
#
_symmetry.space_group_name_H-M   'P 1'
#
loop_
_entity.id
_entity.type
_entity.pdbx_description
1 polymer ?
#
loop_
_entity_poly.entity_id
_entity_poly.type
_entity_poly.pdbx_seq_one_letter_code
_entity_poly.pdbx_strand_id
1 'polypeptide(L)'
;MELCGWVEETVDIILTNYITQKVKNAHLQETIIGEVILPVYGFNYSKHLKPLLDKILGAANAQKMMLRLALRDGRDCRLKAIFGSLSRARDRAAHTHWHGTPCFAAPSSIINDFKNMRPILRSMERIINNMSLREY
;
A
#
# COMPACT_ATOMS: atom_id res chain seq x y z
N MET A 1 12.10 -2.66 -9.77
CA MET A 1 11.24 -3.87 -9.91
C MET A 1 9.84 -3.41 -10.24
N GLU A 2 9.16 -4.06 -11.17
CA GLU A 2 7.83 -3.62 -11.65
C GLU A 2 6.70 -3.88 -10.64
N LEU A 3 6.72 -5.03 -9.94
CA LEU A 3 5.72 -5.36 -8.91
C LEU A 3 5.68 -4.35 -7.77
N CYS A 4 6.84 -3.79 -7.44
CA CYS A 4 6.94 -2.66 -6.54
C CYS A 4 6.06 -1.50 -7.05
N GLY A 5 6.34 -0.99 -8.24
CA GLY A 5 5.55 0.12 -8.81
C GLY A 5 4.06 -0.17 -8.88
N TRP A 6 3.65 -1.39 -9.27
CA TRP A 6 2.24 -1.75 -9.33
C TRP A 6 1.54 -1.77 -7.96
N VAL A 7 2.25 -2.18 -6.90
CA VAL A 7 1.68 -2.18 -5.54
C VAL A 7 1.54 -0.75 -5.01
N GLU A 8 2.53 0.11 -5.23
CA GLU A 8 2.45 1.54 -4.88
C GLU A 8 1.29 2.20 -5.62
N GLU A 9 1.24 2.07 -6.95
CA GLU A 9 0.17 2.62 -7.79
C GLU A 9 -1.21 2.12 -7.36
N THR A 10 -1.34 0.83 -7.02
CA THR A 10 -2.63 0.29 -6.55
C THR A 10 -3.05 0.90 -5.21
N VAL A 11 -2.12 1.09 -4.27
CA VAL A 11 -2.42 1.73 -2.98
C VAL A 11 -2.81 3.19 -3.18
N ASP A 12 -2.08 3.91 -4.02
CA ASP A 12 -2.35 5.32 -4.33
C ASP A 12 -3.74 5.49 -4.96
N ILE A 13 -4.11 4.62 -5.90
CA ILE A 13 -5.44 4.60 -6.51
C ILE A 13 -6.53 4.36 -5.45
N ILE A 14 -6.34 3.38 -4.55
CA ILE A 14 -7.32 3.07 -3.50
C ILE A 14 -7.54 4.28 -2.59
N LEU A 15 -6.46 4.93 -2.15
CA LEU A 15 -6.53 6.08 -1.25
C LEU A 15 -7.04 7.34 -1.95
N THR A 16 -6.63 7.57 -3.19
CA THR A 16 -7.14 8.67 -4.01
C THR A 16 -8.63 8.54 -4.21
N ASN A 17 -9.13 7.36 -4.60
CA ASN A 17 -10.56 7.08 -4.74
C ASN A 17 -11.32 7.29 -3.43
N TYR A 18 -10.73 6.91 -2.30
CA TYR A 18 -11.33 7.18 -1.00
C TYR A 18 -11.47 8.69 -0.73
N ILE A 19 -10.42 9.47 -0.99
CA ILE A 19 -10.43 10.92 -0.79
C ILE A 19 -11.42 11.61 -1.73
N THR A 20 -11.41 11.29 -3.02
CA THR A 20 -12.32 11.91 -4.01
C THR A 20 -13.79 11.61 -3.73
N GLN A 21 -14.10 10.44 -3.16
CA GLN A 21 -15.47 10.08 -2.78
C GLN A 21 -15.94 10.75 -1.48
N LYS A 22 -15.03 11.08 -0.56
CA LYS A 22 -15.38 11.48 0.82
C LYS A 22 -15.15 12.95 1.10
N VAL A 23 -14.18 13.58 0.46
CA VAL A 23 -13.90 15.01 0.62
C VAL A 23 -14.62 15.76 -0.49
N LYS A 24 -15.48 16.73 -0.17
CA LYS A 24 -16.22 17.50 -1.20
C LYS A 24 -15.42 18.67 -1.79
N ASN A 25 -14.42 19.17 -1.07
CA ASN A 25 -13.63 20.31 -1.49
C ASN A 25 -12.49 19.86 -2.42
N ALA A 26 -12.56 20.26 -3.69
CA ALA A 26 -11.58 19.88 -4.72
C ALA A 26 -10.15 20.32 -4.39
N HIS A 27 -9.96 21.55 -3.88
CA HIS A 27 -8.63 22.04 -3.50
C HIS A 27 -8.03 21.20 -2.37
N LEU A 28 -8.84 20.84 -1.37
CA LEU A 28 -8.40 19.96 -0.29
C LEU A 28 -8.08 18.54 -0.80
N GLN A 29 -8.84 18.02 -1.77
CA GLN A 29 -8.50 16.74 -2.41
C GLN A 29 -7.12 16.82 -3.08
N GLU A 30 -6.88 17.85 -3.89
CA GLU A 30 -5.61 18.08 -4.59
C GLU A 30 -4.44 18.17 -3.61
N THR A 31 -4.58 18.94 -2.54
CA THR A 31 -3.58 19.04 -1.48
C THR A 31 -3.30 17.69 -0.84
N ILE A 32 -4.34 16.93 -0.46
CA ILE A 32 -4.14 15.62 0.19
C ILE A 32 -3.45 14.64 -0.78
N ILE A 33 -3.89 14.59 -2.04
CA ILE A 33 -3.31 13.68 -3.03
C ILE A 33 -1.85 14.06 -3.31
N GLY A 34 -1.58 15.33 -3.60
CA GLY A 34 -0.27 15.84 -3.98
C GLY A 34 0.75 15.87 -2.83
N GLU A 35 0.32 16.18 -1.61
CA GLU A 35 1.23 16.40 -0.48
C GLU A 35 1.26 15.26 0.55
N VAL A 36 0.25 14.37 0.55
CA VAL A 36 0.15 13.29 1.54
C VAL A 36 0.29 11.91 0.91
N ILE A 37 -0.37 11.64 -0.22
CA ILE A 37 -0.37 10.32 -0.87
C ILE A 37 0.87 10.15 -1.75
N LEU A 38 0.98 10.96 -2.80
CA LEU A 38 2.03 10.82 -3.82
C LEU A 38 3.48 10.95 -3.30
N PRO A 39 3.78 11.73 -2.24
CA PRO A 39 5.15 11.80 -1.72
C PRO A 39 5.60 10.55 -0.96
N VAL A 40 4.70 9.62 -0.66
CA VAL A 40 5.04 8.41 0.10
C VAL A 40 5.54 7.31 -0.84
N TYR A 41 6.86 7.19 -0.94
CA TYR A 41 7.51 6.17 -1.76
C TYR A 41 8.25 5.14 -0.90
N GLY A 42 8.20 3.88 -1.31
CA GLY A 42 8.97 2.77 -0.77
C GLY A 42 8.12 1.71 -0.05
N PHE A 43 8.57 0.46 -0.15
CA PHE A 43 7.83 -0.73 0.27
C PHE A 43 7.94 -1.06 1.75
N ASN A 44 8.15 -0.08 2.62
CA ASN A 44 8.23 -0.34 4.05
C ASN A 44 6.85 -0.20 4.70
N TYR A 45 6.29 -1.31 5.17
CA TYR A 45 4.98 -1.33 5.83
C TYR A 45 4.91 -0.34 7.01
N SER A 46 5.90 -0.37 7.91
CA SER A 46 5.88 0.42 9.15
C SER A 46 6.24 1.88 8.93
N LYS A 47 7.10 2.19 7.95
CA LYS A 47 7.58 3.56 7.70
C LYS A 47 6.69 4.33 6.72
N HIS A 48 6.05 3.65 5.77
CA HIS A 48 5.36 4.31 4.66
C HIS A 48 3.87 3.97 4.65
N LEU A 49 3.50 2.70 4.41
CA LEU A 49 2.10 2.31 4.23
C LEU A 49 1.25 2.56 5.49
N LYS A 50 1.71 2.12 6.67
CA LYS A 50 0.95 2.29 7.91
C LYS A 50 0.76 3.77 8.29
N PRO A 51 1.81 4.61 8.31
CA PRO A 51 1.63 6.04 8.58
C PRO A 51 0.71 6.73 7.57
N LEU A 52 0.78 6.37 6.29
CA LEU A 52 -0.12 6.89 5.27
C LEU A 52 -1.58 6.52 5.53
N LEU A 53 -1.85 5.24 5.84
CA LEU A 53 -3.18 4.77 6.21
C LEU A 53 -3.72 5.48 7.46
N ASP A 54 -2.88 5.67 8.48
CA ASP A 54 -3.26 6.37 9.71
C ASP A 54 -3.58 7.85 9.44
N LYS A 55 -2.82 8.53 8.55
CA LYS A 55 -3.06 9.92 8.15
C LYS A 55 -4.35 10.09 7.35
N ILE A 56 -4.62 9.19 6.40
CA ILE A 56 -5.76 9.31 5.47
C ILE A 56 -7.06 8.81 6.09
N LEU A 57 -7.02 7.65 6.76
CA LEU A 57 -8.23 7.03 7.31
C LEU A 57 -8.51 7.49 8.75
N GLY A 58 -7.48 7.94 9.46
CA GLY A 58 -7.48 8.10 10.91
C GLY A 58 -7.20 6.78 11.64
N ALA A 59 -6.63 6.86 12.84
CA ALA A 59 -6.17 5.70 13.62
C ALA A 59 -7.26 4.62 13.83
N ALA A 60 -8.50 5.03 14.13
CA ALA A 60 -9.60 4.11 14.39
C ALA A 60 -9.99 3.29 13.15
N ASN A 61 -10.08 3.95 11.99
CA ASN A 61 -10.44 3.30 10.73
C ASN A 61 -9.29 2.44 10.21
N ALA A 62 -8.04 2.91 10.32
CA ALA A 62 -6.86 2.13 9.98
C ALA A 62 -6.76 0.85 10.84
N GLN A 63 -6.98 0.95 12.15
CA GLN A 63 -7.04 -0.22 13.04
C GLN A 63 -8.17 -1.18 12.64
N LYS A 64 -9.38 -0.67 12.37
CA LYS A 64 -10.52 -1.47 11.92
C LYS A 64 -10.25 -2.18 10.59
N MET A 65 -9.57 -1.51 9.65
CA MET A 65 -9.13 -2.11 8.40
C MET A 65 -8.19 -3.29 8.67
N MET A 66 -7.16 -3.08 9.48
CA MET A 66 -6.16 -4.09 9.81
C MET A 66 -6.78 -5.31 10.50
N LEU A 67 -7.70 -5.09 11.46
CA LEU A 67 -8.45 -6.18 12.10
C LEU A 67 -9.31 -6.96 11.10
N ARG A 68 -10.00 -6.27 10.19
CA ARG A 68 -10.80 -6.92 9.14
C ARG A 68 -9.96 -7.72 8.16
N LEU A 69 -8.71 -7.31 7.90
CA LEU A 69 -7.78 -8.10 7.11
C LEU A 69 -7.29 -9.33 7.89
N ALA A 70 -6.97 -9.17 9.17
CA ALA A 70 -6.54 -10.28 10.03
C ALA A 70 -7.60 -11.40 10.10
N LEU A 71 -8.88 -11.02 10.24
CA LEU A 71 -10.01 -11.95 10.24
C LEU A 71 -10.24 -12.68 8.91
N ARG A 72 -9.59 -12.25 7.82
CA ARG A 72 -9.68 -12.88 6.49
C ARG A 72 -8.43 -13.70 6.22
N ASP A 73 -8.23 -14.79 6.96
CA ASP A 73 -7.12 -15.74 6.75
C ASP A 73 -5.72 -15.15 7.03
N GLY A 74 -5.61 -14.22 7.98
CA GLY A 74 -4.33 -13.59 8.34
C GLY A 74 -3.73 -12.75 7.21
N ARG A 75 -4.57 -12.10 6.40
CA ARG A 75 -4.11 -11.26 5.28
C ARG A 75 -3.26 -10.07 5.74
N ASP A 76 -3.40 -9.64 6.99
CA ASP A 76 -2.54 -8.60 7.56
C ASP A 76 -1.08 -9.09 7.71
N CYS A 77 -0.88 -10.32 8.18
CA CYS A 77 0.45 -10.94 8.27
C CYS A 77 1.06 -11.12 6.88
N ARG A 78 0.26 -11.58 5.90
CA ARG A 78 0.70 -11.75 4.51
C ARG A 78 1.07 -10.41 3.87
N LEU A 79 0.28 -9.36 4.10
CA LEU A 79 0.57 -8.01 3.63
C LEU A 79 1.93 -7.53 4.15
N LYS A 80 2.16 -7.63 5.47
CA LYS A 80 3.43 -7.26 6.10
C LYS A 80 4.60 -8.07 5.53
N ALA A 81 4.42 -9.37 5.32
CA ALA A 81 5.44 -10.24 4.76
C ALA A 81 5.81 -9.86 3.32
N ILE A 82 4.82 -9.59 2.47
CA ILE A 82 5.01 -9.17 1.07
C ILE A 82 5.74 -7.83 1.01
N PHE A 83 5.27 -6.81 1.76
CA PHE A 83 5.95 -5.51 1.83
C PHE A 83 7.41 -5.65 2.32
N GLY A 84 7.64 -6.45 3.37
CA GLY A 84 8.99 -6.73 3.85
C GLY A 84 9.87 -7.41 2.80
N SER A 85 9.32 -8.33 2.00
CA SER A 85 10.03 -8.97 0.90
C SER A 85 10.39 -7.97 -0.21
N LEU A 86 9.43 -7.14 -0.62
CA LEU A 86 9.63 -6.11 -1.65
C LEU A 86 10.66 -5.07 -1.24
N SER A 87 10.63 -4.61 0.02
CA SER A 87 11.65 -3.68 0.54
C SER A 87 13.05 -4.30 0.44
N ARG A 88 13.24 -5.53 0.94
CA ARG A 88 14.54 -6.22 0.87
C ARG A 88 15.00 -6.45 -0.56
N ALA A 89 14.08 -6.82 -1.45
CA ALA A 89 14.41 -7.05 -2.84
C ALA A 89 14.82 -5.74 -3.54
N ARG A 90 14.19 -4.61 -3.21
CA ARG A 90 14.57 -3.28 -3.72
C ARG A 90 15.93 -2.85 -3.19
N ASP A 91 16.14 -3.01 -1.88
CA ASP A 91 17.38 -2.63 -1.23
C ASP A 91 18.54 -3.47 -1.81
N ARG A 92 18.35 -4.79 -2.00
CA ARG A 92 19.32 -5.64 -2.70
C ARG A 92 19.61 -5.13 -4.12
N ALA A 93 18.60 -4.87 -4.92
CA ALA A 93 18.79 -4.37 -6.29
C ALA A 93 19.58 -3.06 -6.34
N ALA A 94 19.31 -2.14 -5.41
CA ALA A 94 20.02 -0.87 -5.29
C ALA A 94 21.48 -1.06 -4.87
N HIS A 95 21.75 -1.96 -3.91
CA HIS A 95 23.11 -2.25 -3.45
C HIS A 95 23.93 -3.11 -4.43
N THR A 96 23.30 -3.92 -5.29
CA THR A 96 23.97 -4.69 -6.34
C THR A 96 24.32 -3.88 -7.59
N HIS A 97 23.78 -2.67 -7.75
CA HIS A 97 24.07 -1.83 -8.92
C HIS A 97 25.52 -1.35 -8.96
N TRP A 98 26.16 -1.19 -7.80
CA TRP A 98 27.54 -0.69 -7.68
C TRP A 98 28.59 -1.81 -7.52
N HIS A 99 28.19 -3.02 -7.09
CA HIS A 99 29.09 -4.14 -6.85
C HIS A 99 28.49 -5.46 -7.38
N GLY A 100 28.77 -5.80 -8.64
CA GLY A 100 28.52 -7.13 -9.22
C GLY A 100 27.42 -7.22 -10.29
N THR A 101 27.05 -8.46 -10.66
CA THR A 101 25.97 -8.73 -11.62
C THR A 101 24.62 -8.47 -10.96
N PRO A 102 23.73 -7.65 -11.54
CA PRO A 102 22.40 -7.40 -10.98
C PRO A 102 21.60 -8.70 -10.85
N CYS A 103 21.32 -9.13 -9.62
CA CYS A 103 20.44 -10.26 -9.36
C CYS A 103 18.99 -9.77 -9.19
N PHE A 104 18.20 -9.86 -10.26
CA PHE A 104 16.77 -9.60 -10.20
C PHE A 104 15.98 -10.86 -9.85
N ALA A 105 14.83 -10.70 -9.18
CA ALA A 105 13.90 -11.79 -8.99
C ALA A 105 13.41 -12.29 -10.36
N ALA A 106 13.26 -13.61 -10.50
CA ALA A 106 12.73 -14.20 -11.72
C ALA A 106 11.29 -13.68 -11.98
N PRO A 107 10.91 -13.44 -13.24
CA PRO A 107 9.55 -12.97 -13.58
C PRO A 107 8.44 -13.86 -13.02
N SER A 108 8.65 -15.18 -12.96
CA SER A 108 7.71 -16.13 -12.37
C SER A 108 7.45 -15.89 -10.88
N SER A 109 8.49 -15.51 -10.12
CA SER A 109 8.38 -15.18 -8.70
C SER A 109 7.59 -13.89 -8.50
N ILE A 110 7.87 -12.88 -9.34
CA ILE A 110 7.16 -11.58 -9.35
C ILE A 110 5.67 -11.78 -9.66
N ILE A 111 5.32 -12.61 -10.65
CA ILE A 111 3.93 -12.94 -11.00
C ILE A 111 3.23 -13.66 -9.84
N ASN A 112 3.91 -14.59 -9.18
CA ASN A 112 3.34 -15.33 -8.06
C ASN A 112 3.08 -14.39 -6.86
N ASP A 113 4.01 -13.50 -6.55
CA ASP A 113 3.84 -12.49 -5.51
C ASP A 113 2.66 -11.56 -5.82
N PHE A 114 2.51 -11.13 -7.07
CA PHE A 114 1.34 -10.34 -7.51
C PHE A 114 0.01 -11.09 -7.32
N LYS A 115 -0.04 -12.37 -7.72
CA LYS A 115 -1.24 -13.22 -7.56
C LYS A 115 -1.65 -13.34 -6.08
N ASN A 116 -0.69 -13.44 -5.18
CA ASN A 116 -0.93 -13.53 -3.73
C ASN A 116 -1.34 -12.17 -3.13
N MET A 117 -0.80 -11.09 -3.66
CA MET A 117 -1.04 -9.73 -3.17
C MET A 117 -2.40 -9.17 -3.60
N ARG A 118 -2.81 -9.42 -4.85
CA ARG A 118 -4.05 -8.92 -5.44
C ARG A 118 -5.32 -9.15 -4.60
N PRO A 119 -5.60 -10.34 -4.03
CA PRO A 119 -6.78 -10.53 -3.19
C PRO A 119 -6.74 -9.72 -1.88
N ILE A 120 -5.53 -9.39 -1.39
CA ILE A 120 -5.34 -8.55 -0.20
C ILE A 120 -5.67 -7.10 -0.55
N LEU A 121 -5.12 -6.57 -1.63
CA LEU A 121 -5.38 -5.21 -2.12
C LEU A 121 -6.88 -5.00 -2.41
N ARG A 122 -7.54 -5.96 -3.07
CA ARG A 122 -9.00 -5.93 -3.27
C ARG A 122 -9.78 -5.93 -1.96
N SER A 123 -9.28 -6.64 -0.95
CA SER A 123 -9.93 -6.64 0.38
C SER A 123 -9.78 -5.29 1.05
N MET A 124 -8.60 -4.67 0.95
CA MET A 124 -8.33 -3.32 1.45
C MET A 124 -9.26 -2.31 0.80
N GLU A 125 -9.29 -2.26 -0.53
CA GLU A 125 -10.17 -1.39 -1.32
C GLU A 125 -11.63 -1.50 -0.86
N ARG A 126 -12.16 -2.73 -0.82
CA ARG A 126 -13.53 -2.97 -0.41
C ARG A 126 -13.78 -2.54 1.04
N ILE A 127 -12.83 -2.76 1.94
CA ILE A 127 -12.98 -2.36 3.34
C ILE A 127 -12.99 -0.84 3.46
N ILE A 128 -12.09 -0.14 2.75
CA ILE A 128 -11.92 1.32 2.75
C ILE A 128 -13.15 2.01 2.15
N ASN A 129 -13.63 1.55 0.99
CA ASN A 129 -14.80 2.14 0.32
C ASN A 129 -16.08 2.05 1.19
N ASN A 130 -16.18 1.02 2.02
CA ASN A 130 -17.29 0.84 2.96
C ASN A 130 -17.11 1.57 4.30
N MET A 131 -16.10 2.43 4.43
CA MET A 131 -15.94 3.28 5.61
C MET A 131 -16.73 4.58 5.47
N SER A 132 -17.42 4.97 6.53
CA SER A 132 -17.95 6.33 6.67
C SER A 132 -16.88 7.23 7.27
N LEU A 133 -16.78 8.48 6.79
CA LEU A 133 -16.22 9.53 7.62
C LEU A 133 -17.18 9.71 8.80
N ARG A 134 -16.64 9.79 10.02
CA ARG A 134 -17.44 10.25 11.15
C ARG A 134 -17.59 11.76 10.98
N GLU A 135 -18.81 12.22 10.84
CA GLU A 135 -19.13 13.64 11.04
C GLU A 135 -18.91 13.90 12.54
N TYR A 136 -18.04 14.87 12.84
CA TYR A 136 -17.87 15.40 14.19
C TYR A 136 -18.93 16.47 14.45
#